data_AF-A0A9E6CUH8-F1
#
_entry.id   AF-A0A9E6CUH8-F1
#
_cell.length_a   1.000
_cell.length_b   1.000
_cell.length_c   1.000
_cell.angle_alpha   90.00
_cell.angle_beta   90.00
_cell.angle_gamma   90.00
#
_symmetry.space_group_name_H-M   'P 1'
#
loop_
_entity.id
_entity.type
_entity.pdbx_description
1 polymer ?
#
loop_
_entity_poly.entity_id
_entity_poly.type
_entity_poly.pdbx_seq_one_letter_code
_entity_poly.pdbx_strand_id
1 'polypeptide(L)' 'MVELWYGYIWPLLWMIIKIVAIVIPVMLSVAYLTLAERKVIGAMQLRKGPNVVGPLGLLQPI' A
#
# COMPACT_ATOMS: atom_id res chain seq x y z
N MET A 1 -38.94 -4.81 5.29
CA MET A 1 -37.97 -5.13 4.21
C MET A 1 -37.19 -3.91 3.74
N VAL A 2 -37.83 -2.77 3.42
CA VAL A 2 -37.13 -1.55 2.94
C VAL A 2 -36.12 -1.00 3.96
N GLU A 3 -36.48 -0.96 5.25
CA GLU A 3 -35.59 -0.55 6.35
C GLU A 3 -34.29 -1.38 6.46
N LEU A 4 -34.35 -2.67 6.11
CA LEU A 4 -33.17 -3.55 6.18
C LEU A 4 -32.12 -3.17 5.13
N TRP A 5 -32.59 -2.81 3.93
CA TRP A 5 -31.74 -2.42 2.81
C TRP A 5 -31.09 -1.05 3.03
N TYR A 6 -31.88 -0.04 3.40
CA TYR A 6 -31.38 1.34 3.54
C TYR A 6 -30.72 1.62 4.89
N GLY A 7 -31.17 0.99 5.97
CA GLY A 7 -30.65 1.22 7.31
C GLY A 7 -29.36 0.45 7.63
N TYR A 8 -29.20 -0.76 7.10
CA TYR A 8 -28.11 -1.66 7.50
C TYR A 8 -27.18 -2.03 6.34
N ILE A 9 -27.73 -2.53 5.24
CA ILE A 9 -26.90 -3.06 4.14
C ILE A 9 -26.15 -1.94 3.43
N TRP A 10 -26.84 -0.84 3.07
CA TRP A 10 -26.23 0.27 2.34
C TRP A 10 -25.11 0.98 3.13
N PRO A 11 -25.29 1.33 4.43
CA PRO A 11 -24.21 1.94 5.21
C PRO A 11 -23.03 1.00 5.46
N LEU A 12 -23.30 -0.30 5.64
CA LEU A 12 -22.26 -1.31 5.87
C LEU A 12 -21.36 -1.47 4.64
N LEU A 13 -21.94 -1.52 3.44
CA LEU A 13 -21.16 -1.54 2.20
C LEU A 13 -20.27 -0.30 2.06
N TRP A 14 -20.82 0.88 2.35
CA TRP A 14 -20.04 2.12 2.32
C TRP A 14 -18.90 2.15 3.35
N MET A 15 -19.12 1.56 4.53
CA MET A 15 -18.09 1.45 5.55
C MET A 15 -16.93 0.57 5.07
N ILE A 16 -17.24 -0.60 4.49
CA ILE A 16 -16.22 -1.52 3.96
C ILE A 16 -15.42 -0.85 2.84
N ILE A 17 -16.09 -0.18 1.90
CA ILE A 17 -15.41 0.54 0.81
C ILE A 17 -14.43 1.58 1.35
N LYS A 18 -14.83 2.37 2.36
CA LYS A 18 -13.95 3.36 2.99
C LYS A 18 -12.74 2.72 3.67
N ILE A 19 -12.92 1.60 4.36
CA ILE A 19 -11.82 0.87 5.01
C ILE A 19 -10.81 0.42 3.95
N VAL A 20 -11.27 -0.25 2.90
CA VAL A 20 -10.41 -0.73 1.82
C VAL A 20 -9.70 0.43 1.12
N ALA A 21 -10.41 1.53 0.87
CA ALA A 21 -9.85 2.73 0.25
C ALA A 21 -8.72 3.37 1.08
N ILE A 22 -8.71 3.20 2.41
CA ILE A 22 -7.63 3.68 3.27
C ILE A 22 -6.50 2.65 3.39
N VAL A 23 -6.83 1.37 3.54
CA VAL A 23 -5.83 0.31 3.78
C VAL A 23 -4.92 0.11 2.58
N ILE A 24 -5.46 0.12 1.35
CA ILE A 24 -4.67 -0.08 0.13
C ILE A 24 -3.54 0.94 -0.01
N PRO A 25 -3.78 2.27 0.01
CA PRO A 25 -2.71 3.25 -0.12
C PRO A 25 -1.72 3.19 1.05
N VAL A 26 -2.19 2.91 2.28
CA VAL A 26 -1.28 2.76 3.42
C VAL A 26 -0.31 1.60 3.22
N MET A 27 -0.79 0.43 2.77
CA MET A 27 0.09 -0.70 2.49
C MET A 27 1.07 -0.40 1.35
N LEU A 28 0.62 0.26 0.28
CA LEU A 28 1.49 0.68 -0.80
C LEU A 28 2.55 1.68 -0.33
N SER A 29 2.18 2.67 0.49
CA SER A 29 3.13 3.63 1.07
C SER A 29 4.20 2.92 1.90
N VAL A 30 3.82 2.00 2.78
CA VAL A 30 4.77 1.21 3.58
C VAL A 30 5.69 0.38 2.68
N ALA A 31 5.14 -0.29 1.66
CA ALA A 31 5.91 -1.08 0.72
C ALA A 31 7.01 -0.25 0.01
N TYR A 32 6.68 0.94 -0.49
CA TYR A 32 7.67 1.82 -1.12
C TYR A 32 8.64 2.49 -0.12
N LEU A 33 8.18 2.78 1.10
CA LEU A 33 9.06 3.30 2.15
C LEU A 33 10.17 2.30 2.50
N THR A 34 9.85 1.01 2.63
CA THR A 34 10.88 -0.02 2.91
C THR A 34 11.92 -0.16 1.78
N LEU A 35 11.50 0.03 0.51
CA LEU A 35 12.43 0.08 -0.61
C LEU A 35 13.31 1.33 -0.55
N ALA A 36 12.75 2.48 -0.19
CA ALA A 36 13.50 3.72 -0.03
C ALA A 36 14.55 3.59 1.08
N GLU A 37 14.19 3.02 2.23
CA GLU A 37 15.12 2.73 3.33
C GLU A 37 16.31 1.90 2.87
N ARG A 38 16.07 0.79 2.15
CA ARG A 38 17.14 -0.06 1.62
C ARG A 38 18.04 0.68 0.62
N LYS A 39 17.49 1.57 -0.20
CA LYS A 39 18.28 2.41 -1.11
C LYS A 39 19.12 3.45 -0.37
N VAL A 40 18.57 4.08 0.67
CA VAL A 40 19.27 5.07 1.50
C VAL A 40 20.43 4.42 2.25
N ILE A 41 20.21 3.25 2.88
CA ILE A 41 21.25 2.51 3.59
C ILE A 41 22.36 2.07 2.62
N GLY A 42 21.99 1.60 1.42
CA GLY A 42 22.96 1.28 0.37
C GLY A 42 23.81 2.50 0.00
N ALA A 43 23.16 3.64 -0.24
CA ALA A 43 23.84 4.89 -0.58
C ALA A 43 24.78 5.38 0.53
N MET A 44 24.38 5.28 1.80
CA MET A 44 25.23 5.59 2.96
C MET A 44 26.50 4.73 3.02
N GLN A 45 26.40 3.49 2.57
CA GLN A 45 27.51 2.52 2.53
C GLN A 45 28.29 2.55 1.21
N LEU A 46 28.07 3.55 0.35
CA LEU A 46 28.67 3.65 -1.00
C LEU A 46 28.44 2.41 -1.87
N ARG A 47 27.35 1.66 -1.63
CA ARG A 47 26.93 0.53 -2.47
C ARG A 47 25.59 0.80 -3.13
N LYS A 48 25.34 0.16 -4.26
CA LYS A 48 24.03 0.23 -4.91
C LYS A 48 23.00 -0.49 -4.05
N GLY A 49 21.91 0.19 -3.72
CA GLY A 49 20.73 -0.43 -3.12
C GLY A 49 20.03 -1.40 -4.08
N PRO A 50 18.92 -2.03 -3.64
CA PRO A 50 18.23 -3.04 -4.44
C PRO A 50 17.82 -2.52 -5.84
N ASN A 51 18.20 -3.27 -6.88
CA ASN A 51 17.93 -2.93 -8.29
C ASN A 51 17.66 -4.19 -9.15
N VAL A 52 17.19 -5.28 -8.52
CA VAL A 52 17.16 -6.60 -9.17
C VAL A 52 15.82 -6.88 -9.86
N VAL A 53 14.70 -6.38 -9.34
CA VAL A 53 13.37 -6.65 -9.92
C VAL A 53 12.73 -5.37 -10.49
N GLY A 54 12.55 -5.37 -11.83
CA GLY A 54 11.97 -4.25 -12.58
C GLY A 54 12.91 -3.04 -12.77
N PRO A 55 12.48 -2.03 -13.55
CA PRO A 55 13.22 -0.79 -13.72
C PRO A 55 13.47 -0.12 -12.35
N LEU A 56 14.73 0.20 -12.03
CA LEU A 56 15.13 0.82 -10.77
C LEU A 56 14.73 0.05 -9.50
N GLY A 57 14.44 -1.26 -9.57
CA GLY A 57 13.97 -2.04 -8.42
C GLY A 57 12.54 -1.74 -8.00
N LEU A 58 11.73 -1.03 -8.79
CA LEU A 58 10.39 -0.58 -8.38
C LEU A 58 9.41 -1.73 -8.08
N LEU A 59 9.70 -2.94 -8.59
CA LEU A 59 8.91 -4.14 -8.35
C LEU A 59 9.42 -4.96 -7.15
N GLN A 60 10.38 -4.45 -6.37
CA GLN A 60 10.88 -5.14 -5.17
C GLN A 60 9.88 -5.22 -4.00
N PRO A 61 8.91 -4.29 -3.86
CA PRO A 61 7.89 -4.36 -2.80
C PRO A 61 6.64 -5.18 -3.17
N ILE A 62 6.56 -5.75 -4.37
CA ILE A 62 5.44 -6.61 -4.82
C ILE A 62 5.86 -8.07 -4.92
#